data_AF-A0A2V5RR30-F1
#
_entry.id   AF-A0A2V5RR30-F1
#
_cell.length_a   1.000
_cell.length_b   1.000
_cell.length_c   1.000
_cell.angle_alpha   90.00
_cell.angle_beta   90.00
_cell.angle_gamma   90.00
#
_symmetry.space_group_name_H-M   'P 1'
#
loop_
_entity.id
_entity.type
_entity.pdbx_description
1 polymer ?
#
loop_
_entity_poly.entity_id
_entity_poly.type
_entity_poly.pdbx_seq_one_letter_code
_entity_poly.pdbx_strand_id
1 'polypeptide(L)'
;RNFSGQINQLLRAPRFPDLILISIGHNNVDWAWRCPPDELIAPERRLNYQCKEFRENYGRELRRVLRRAGRERHRVAIVVFGLINFGLYFKGREAVERLRESDTSLYPHLETTYKYLLSFHPAYRRNLIRLASMVNEELRTMVEQLQREISGNIQLRYSDALATADLSRAELLHPIDGWHASVEGHNVLAEAAFSDLELSLEFLGIKRPRGAVPNPPLERLTRDRRSLANEIPQPITRNRDSRLR
;
A
#
# COMPACT_ATOMS: atom_id res chain seq x y z
N ARG A 1 6.00 13.33 -3.77
CA ARG A 1 6.78 12.42 -4.65
C ARG A 1 5.85 11.32 -5.13
N ASN A 2 5.87 10.96 -6.41
CA ASN A 2 5.00 9.95 -7.02
C ASN A 2 5.77 8.65 -7.30
N PHE A 3 5.06 7.60 -7.74
CA PHE A 3 5.64 6.28 -7.98
C PHE A 3 6.82 6.31 -8.97
N SER A 4 6.64 6.90 -10.16
CA SER A 4 7.70 7.04 -11.16
C SER A 4 8.94 7.78 -10.60
N GLY A 5 8.73 8.80 -9.76
CA GLY A 5 9.81 9.51 -9.07
C GLY A 5 10.60 8.63 -8.09
N GLN A 6 9.93 7.74 -7.35
CA GLN A 6 10.59 6.77 -6.48
C GLN A 6 11.35 5.72 -7.29
N ILE A 7 10.78 5.23 -8.39
CA ILE A 7 11.46 4.33 -9.33
C ILE A 7 12.71 5.01 -9.92
N ASN A 8 12.64 6.28 -10.30
CA ASN A 8 13.81 7.02 -10.79
C ASN A 8 14.96 7.06 -9.77
N GLN A 9 14.64 7.13 -8.48
CA GLN A 9 15.66 7.08 -7.42
C GLN A 9 16.26 5.68 -7.29
N LEU A 10 15.42 4.64 -7.25
CA LEU A 10 15.85 3.25 -7.23
C LEU A 10 16.78 2.90 -8.41
N LEU A 11 16.42 3.34 -9.62
CA LEU A 11 17.20 3.08 -10.84
C LEU A 11 18.57 3.77 -10.83
N ARG A 12 18.74 4.83 -10.04
CA ARG A 12 20.00 5.59 -9.87
C ARG A 12 20.85 5.08 -8.71
N ALA A 13 20.39 4.08 -7.96
CA ALA A 13 21.16 3.52 -6.86
C ALA A 13 22.50 2.95 -7.38
N PRO A 14 23.66 3.34 -6.79
CA PRO A 14 24.97 2.87 -7.24
C PRO A 14 25.10 1.34 -7.19
N ARG A 15 24.63 0.75 -6.09
CA ARG A 15 24.38 -0.69 -5.95
C ARG A 15 22.88 -0.91 -6.01
N PHE A 16 22.43 -1.74 -6.95
CA PHE A 16 21.02 -2.11 -7.00
C PHE A 16 20.67 -3.04 -5.82
N PRO A 17 19.49 -2.90 -5.18
CA PRO A 17 19.13 -3.73 -4.04
C PRO A 17 18.91 -5.20 -4.41
N ASP A 18 19.29 -6.10 -3.52
CA ASP A 18 19.05 -7.54 -3.65
C ASP A 18 17.55 -7.88 -3.42
N LEU A 19 16.86 -7.19 -2.51
CA LEU A 19 15.42 -7.31 -2.24
C LEU A 19 14.71 -5.96 -2.42
N ILE A 20 13.65 -5.94 -3.23
CA ILE A 20 12.82 -4.76 -3.47
C ILE A 20 11.38 -5.10 -3.11
N LEU A 21 10.84 -4.37 -2.14
CA LEU A 21 9.45 -4.49 -1.70
C LEU A 21 8.66 -3.31 -2.26
N ILE A 22 7.68 -3.57 -3.12
CA ILE A 22 6.84 -2.53 -3.70
C ILE A 22 5.44 -2.65 -3.12
N SER A 23 5.07 -1.69 -2.28
CA SER A 23 3.73 -1.52 -1.74
C SER A 23 3.20 -0.15 -2.15
N ILE A 24 1.99 -0.13 -2.68
CA ILE A 24 1.30 1.06 -3.16
C ILE A 24 0.11 1.32 -2.25
N GLY A 25 0.02 2.55 -1.75
CA GLY A 25 -1.07 2.96 -0.87
C GLY A 25 -2.32 3.43 -1.61
N HIS A 26 -3.23 4.01 -0.84
CA HIS A 26 -4.55 4.54 -1.24
C HIS A 26 -4.55 5.63 -2.34
N ASN A 27 -3.41 6.26 -2.63
CA ASN A 27 -3.34 7.44 -3.50
C ASN A 27 -3.76 7.19 -4.95
N ASN A 28 -3.78 5.93 -5.38
CA ASN A 28 -4.12 5.50 -6.74
C ASN A 28 -5.58 5.09 -6.90
N VAL A 29 -6.38 5.07 -5.83
CA VAL A 29 -7.75 4.52 -5.86
C VAL A 29 -8.83 5.51 -5.42
N ASP A 30 -8.51 6.80 -5.30
CA ASP A 30 -9.48 7.88 -5.03
C ASP A 30 -10.37 8.16 -6.26
N TRP A 31 -11.24 7.19 -6.57
CA TRP A 31 -12.06 7.15 -7.78
C TRP A 31 -13.03 8.33 -7.90
N ALA A 32 -13.56 8.83 -6.78
CA ALA A 32 -14.56 9.90 -6.75
C ALA A 32 -13.93 11.28 -6.99
N TRP A 33 -12.60 11.40 -6.87
CA TRP A 33 -11.91 12.66 -7.14
C TRP A 33 -12.12 13.14 -8.56
N ARG A 34 -12.61 14.39 -8.69
CA ARG A 34 -12.98 15.01 -9.98
C ARG A 34 -13.87 14.11 -10.84
N CYS A 35 -14.71 13.30 -10.19
CA CYS A 35 -15.68 12.46 -10.88
C CYS A 35 -16.88 13.31 -11.32
N PRO A 36 -17.26 13.29 -12.61
CA PRO A 36 -18.50 13.88 -13.08
C PRO A 36 -19.73 13.34 -12.31
N PRO A 37 -20.79 14.15 -12.08
CA PRO A 37 -21.96 13.71 -11.33
C PRO A 37 -22.64 12.45 -11.87
N ASP A 38 -22.69 12.27 -13.19
CA ASP A 38 -23.22 11.08 -13.86
C ASP A 38 -22.36 9.83 -13.59
N GLU A 39 -21.04 9.97 -13.57
CA GLU A 39 -20.10 8.89 -13.21
C GLU A 39 -20.11 8.57 -11.70
N LEU A 40 -20.56 9.49 -10.83
CA LEU A 40 -20.79 9.17 -9.41
C LEU A 40 -21.98 8.22 -9.21
N ILE A 41 -22.99 8.32 -10.07
CA ILE A 41 -24.20 7.49 -10.05
C ILE A 41 -23.94 6.14 -10.73
N ALA A 42 -23.22 6.14 -11.87
CA ALA A 42 -22.88 4.95 -12.66
C ALA A 42 -21.36 4.84 -12.89
N PRO A 43 -20.59 4.39 -11.88
CA PRO A 43 -19.12 4.50 -11.88
C PRO A 43 -18.42 3.44 -12.73
N GLU A 44 -19.11 2.44 -13.25
CA GLU A 44 -18.53 1.25 -13.89
C GLU A 44 -17.49 1.58 -14.97
N ARG A 45 -17.81 2.51 -15.87
CA ARG A 45 -16.90 2.93 -16.95
C ARG A 45 -15.62 3.55 -16.39
N ARG A 46 -15.77 4.40 -15.37
CA ARG A 46 -14.66 5.08 -14.70
C ARG A 46 -13.77 4.10 -13.94
N LEU A 47 -14.33 3.19 -13.16
CA LEU A 47 -13.56 2.21 -12.40
C LEU A 47 -12.73 1.33 -13.34
N ASN A 48 -13.32 0.88 -14.45
CA ASN A 48 -12.61 0.12 -15.49
C ASN A 48 -11.49 0.95 -16.13
N TYR A 49 -11.76 2.21 -16.47
CA TYR A 49 -10.76 3.11 -17.03
C TYR A 49 -9.57 3.31 -16.08
N GLN A 50 -9.83 3.64 -14.81
CA GLN A 50 -8.79 3.84 -13.80
C GLN A 50 -7.98 2.57 -13.56
N CYS A 51 -8.63 1.40 -13.52
CA CYS A 51 -7.95 0.13 -13.37
C CYS A 51 -6.99 -0.14 -14.54
N LYS A 52 -7.44 0.14 -15.78
CA LYS A 52 -6.61 0.00 -16.98
C LYS A 52 -5.44 0.98 -17.00
N GLU A 53 -5.67 2.26 -16.72
CA GLU A 53 -4.59 3.26 -16.63
C GLU A 53 -3.57 2.87 -15.56
N PHE A 54 -4.05 2.38 -14.41
CA PHE A 54 -3.18 1.88 -13.35
C PHE A 54 -2.29 0.74 -13.86
N ARG A 55 -2.87 -0.28 -14.50
CA ARG A 55 -2.13 -1.42 -15.06
C ARG A 55 -1.06 -0.97 -16.04
N GLU A 56 -1.40 -0.10 -16.99
CA GLU A 56 -0.47 0.37 -18.02
C GLU A 56 0.70 1.15 -17.41
N ASN A 57 0.39 2.10 -16.53
CA ASN A 57 1.40 2.95 -15.91
C ASN A 57 2.31 2.18 -14.96
N TYR A 58 1.72 1.31 -14.13
CA TYR A 58 2.49 0.49 -13.21
C TYR A 58 3.37 -0.52 -13.98
N GLY A 59 2.82 -1.17 -14.99
CA GLY A 59 3.57 -2.11 -15.82
C GLY A 59 4.72 -1.46 -16.60
N ARG A 60 4.56 -0.20 -17.02
CA ARG A 60 5.64 0.58 -17.63
C ARG A 60 6.80 0.76 -16.66
N GLU A 61 6.51 1.16 -15.43
CA GLU A 61 7.51 1.40 -14.38
C GLU A 61 8.17 0.10 -13.90
N LEU A 62 7.39 -0.97 -13.70
CA LEU A 62 7.91 -2.27 -13.29
C LEU A 62 8.88 -2.84 -14.32
N ARG A 63 8.57 -2.73 -15.62
CA ARG A 63 9.50 -3.13 -16.70
C ARG A 63 10.82 -2.34 -16.67
N ARG A 64 10.83 -1.08 -16.20
CA ARG A 64 12.08 -0.32 -16.03
C ARG A 64 12.94 -0.91 -14.92
N VAL A 65 12.31 -1.27 -13.79
CA VAL A 65 12.98 -1.96 -12.67
C VAL A 65 13.58 -3.28 -13.14
N LEU A 66 12.80 -4.11 -13.84
CA LEU A 66 13.25 -5.40 -14.37
C LEU A 66 14.43 -5.25 -15.34
N ARG A 67 14.38 -4.29 -16.27
CA ARG A 67 15.51 -4.01 -17.19
C ARG A 67 16.79 -3.62 -16.46
N ARG A 68 16.69 -2.89 -15.35
CA ARG A 68 17.85 -2.52 -14.54
C ARG A 68 18.37 -3.70 -13.73
N ALA A 69 17.48 -4.50 -13.14
CA ALA A 69 17.81 -5.72 -12.41
C ALA A 69 18.53 -6.75 -13.30
N GLY A 70 18.11 -6.89 -14.57
CA GLY A 70 18.75 -7.80 -15.52
C GLY A 70 20.17 -7.42 -15.95
N ARG A 71 20.65 -6.24 -15.58
CA ARG A 71 22.06 -5.82 -15.78
C ARG A 71 22.94 -6.16 -14.59
N GLU A 72 22.35 -6.61 -13.48
CA GLU A 72 23.09 -6.96 -12.29
C GLU A 72 23.69 -8.36 -12.39
N ARG A 73 24.84 -8.54 -11.73
CA ARG A 73 25.50 -9.85 -11.59
C ARG A 73 24.98 -10.65 -10.39
N HIS A 74 24.28 -9.99 -9.47
CA HIS A 74 23.70 -10.60 -8.28
C HIS A 74 22.21 -10.92 -8.49
N ARG A 75 21.66 -11.74 -7.59
CA ARG A 75 20.23 -12.08 -7.60
C ARG A 75 19.40 -10.92 -7.08
N VAL A 76 18.30 -10.62 -7.75
CA VAL A 76 17.37 -9.54 -7.38
C VAL A 76 15.97 -10.13 -7.23
N ALA A 77 15.42 -10.05 -6.03
CA ALA A 77 14.04 -10.40 -5.73
C ALA A 77 13.18 -9.12 -5.66
N ILE A 78 12.05 -9.12 -6.36
CA ILE A 78 11.09 -8.03 -6.37
C ILE A 78 9.74 -8.61 -5.96
N VAL A 79 9.18 -8.08 -4.87
CA VAL A 79 7.85 -8.46 -4.38
C VAL A 79 6.91 -7.29 -4.55
N VAL A 80 5.84 -7.49 -5.31
CA VAL A 80 4.77 -6.52 -5.51
C VAL A 80 3.60 -6.93 -4.63
N PHE A 81 3.32 -6.12 -3.61
CA PHE A 81 2.17 -6.32 -2.74
C PHE A 81 0.91 -5.72 -3.36
N GLY A 82 -0.20 -6.45 -3.25
CA GLY A 82 -1.54 -5.91 -3.50
C GLY A 82 -1.87 -4.74 -2.56
N LEU A 83 -2.85 -3.94 -2.96
CA LEU A 83 -3.48 -2.95 -2.10
C LEU A 83 -4.12 -3.61 -0.87
N ILE A 84 -4.15 -2.87 0.24
CA ILE A 84 -4.74 -3.33 1.50
C ILE A 84 -6.20 -3.75 1.34
N ASN A 85 -6.68 -4.58 2.28
CA ASN A 85 -8.09 -4.94 2.36
C ASN A 85 -8.96 -3.73 2.75
N PHE A 86 -9.43 -2.96 1.77
CA PHE A 86 -10.30 -1.80 2.02
C PHE A 86 -11.62 -2.19 2.70
N GLY A 87 -12.12 -3.41 2.49
CA GLY A 87 -13.34 -3.88 3.14
C GLY A 87 -13.18 -4.02 4.66
N LEU A 88 -12.11 -4.67 5.11
CA LEU A 88 -11.79 -4.78 6.54
C LEU A 88 -11.34 -3.43 7.11
N TYR A 89 -10.47 -2.71 6.41
CA TYR A 89 -10.04 -1.36 6.81
C TYR A 89 -11.24 -0.43 7.07
N PHE A 90 -12.28 -0.45 6.21
CA PHE A 90 -13.45 0.40 6.42
C PHE A 90 -14.29 0.00 7.63
N LYS A 91 -14.29 -1.27 8.06
CA LYS A 91 -14.90 -1.65 9.35
C LYS A 91 -14.17 -0.99 10.54
N GLY A 92 -12.83 -0.96 10.50
CA GLY A 92 -12.03 -0.26 11.50
C GLY A 92 -12.29 1.24 11.48
N ARG A 93 -12.39 1.81 10.28
CA ARG A 93 -12.69 3.23 10.08
C ARG A 93 -14.08 3.62 10.60
N GLU A 94 -15.09 2.79 10.37
CA GLU A 94 -16.45 3.00 10.92
C GLU A 94 -16.46 2.95 12.45
N ALA A 95 -15.65 2.08 13.07
CA ALA A 95 -15.50 2.07 14.52
C ALA A 95 -14.84 3.36 15.03
N VAL A 96 -13.81 3.87 14.33
CA VAL A 96 -13.19 5.17 14.63
C VAL A 96 -14.18 6.33 14.48
N GLU A 97 -15.03 6.31 13.45
CA GLU A 97 -16.11 7.28 13.24
C GLU A 97 -17.11 7.29 14.40
N ARG A 98 -17.58 6.12 14.84
CA ARG A 98 -18.47 6.01 16.01
C ARG A 98 -17.83 6.50 17.30
N LEU A 99 -16.54 6.21 17.50
CA LEU A 99 -15.80 6.73 18.66
C LEU A 99 -15.72 8.26 18.62
N ARG A 100 -15.44 8.86 17.46
CA ARG A 100 -15.43 10.31 17.27
C ARG A 100 -16.79 10.95 17.51
N GLU A 101 -17.88 10.30 17.09
CA GLU A 101 -19.25 10.76 17.35
C GLU A 101 -19.57 10.78 18.86
N SER A 102 -19.07 9.80 19.61
CA SER A 102 -19.24 9.74 21.08
C SER A 102 -18.34 10.70 21.85
N ASP A 103 -17.12 10.97 21.35
CA ASP A 103 -16.13 11.83 21.98
C ASP A 103 -15.37 12.62 20.91
N THR A 104 -15.69 13.91 20.82
CA THR A 104 -15.10 14.85 19.87
C THR A 104 -13.68 15.28 20.22
N SER A 105 -13.05 14.72 21.24
CA SER A 105 -11.61 14.86 21.49
C SER A 105 -10.78 13.78 20.76
N LEU A 106 -11.36 12.61 20.46
CA LEU A 106 -10.68 11.51 19.78
C LEU A 106 -10.57 11.76 18.28
N TYR A 107 -9.47 11.37 17.62
CA TYR A 107 -9.29 11.53 16.16
C TYR A 107 -9.58 12.95 15.63
N PRO A 108 -8.88 13.98 16.13
CA PRO A 108 -9.16 15.39 15.81
C PRO A 108 -9.03 15.75 14.32
N HIS A 109 -8.43 14.90 13.49
CA HIS A 109 -8.28 15.10 12.05
C HIS A 109 -9.03 14.07 11.20
N LEU A 110 -9.98 13.34 11.78
CA LEU A 110 -10.78 12.34 11.07
C LEU A 110 -11.42 12.90 9.79
N GLU A 111 -12.07 14.05 9.89
CA GLU A 111 -12.81 14.66 8.78
C GLU A 111 -11.89 15.25 7.70
N THR A 112 -10.64 15.57 8.06
CA THR A 112 -9.64 16.06 7.12
C THR A 112 -9.41 15.06 5.98
N THR A 113 -9.52 13.76 6.26
CA THR A 113 -9.44 12.70 5.25
C THR A 113 -10.43 12.89 4.12
N TYR A 114 -11.68 13.29 4.41
CA TYR A 114 -12.72 13.48 3.38
C TYR A 114 -12.45 14.66 2.45
N LYS A 115 -11.68 15.64 2.91
CA LYS A 115 -11.26 16.77 2.06
C LYS A 115 -10.22 16.35 1.02
N TYR A 116 -9.44 15.30 1.31
CA TYR A 116 -8.33 14.86 0.48
C TYR A 116 -8.59 13.59 -0.31
N LEU A 117 -9.46 12.71 0.20
CA LEU A 117 -9.85 11.45 -0.41
C LEU A 117 -11.37 11.36 -0.43
N LEU A 118 -11.96 11.82 -1.53
CA LEU A 118 -13.40 11.85 -1.63
C LEU A 118 -13.98 10.43 -1.56
N SER A 119 -13.31 9.44 -2.16
CA SER A 119 -13.74 8.03 -2.13
C SER A 119 -13.81 7.40 -0.75
N PHE A 120 -13.26 8.03 0.29
CA PHE A 120 -13.35 7.53 1.66
C PHE A 120 -14.68 7.86 2.33
N HIS A 121 -15.47 8.77 1.74
CA HIS A 121 -16.81 9.07 2.22
C HIS A 121 -17.67 7.80 2.21
N PRO A 122 -18.50 7.53 3.24
CA PRO A 122 -19.28 6.30 3.34
C PRO A 122 -20.05 5.93 2.06
N ALA A 123 -20.66 6.92 1.40
CA ALA A 123 -21.40 6.75 0.14
C ALA A 123 -20.56 6.17 -1.02
N TYR A 124 -19.23 6.29 -0.98
CA TYR A 124 -18.33 5.91 -2.07
C TYR A 124 -17.43 4.70 -1.76
N ARG A 125 -17.41 4.24 -0.51
CA ARG A 125 -16.55 3.13 -0.04
C ARG A 125 -16.77 1.84 -0.81
N ARG A 126 -18.02 1.51 -1.13
CA ARG A 126 -18.35 0.28 -1.89
C ARG A 126 -17.60 0.22 -3.23
N ASN A 127 -17.55 1.32 -3.96
CA ASN A 127 -16.87 1.37 -5.26
C ASN A 127 -15.35 1.46 -5.13
N LEU A 128 -14.84 2.04 -4.04
CA LEU A 128 -13.43 1.98 -3.71
C LEU A 128 -12.98 0.53 -3.41
N ILE A 129 -13.77 -0.22 -2.63
CA ILE A 129 -13.51 -1.65 -2.39
C ILE A 129 -13.49 -2.42 -3.73
N ARG A 130 -14.48 -2.19 -4.60
CA ARG A 130 -14.52 -2.80 -5.95
C ARG A 130 -13.27 -2.47 -6.76
N LEU A 131 -12.89 -1.19 -6.83
CA LEU A 131 -11.70 -0.76 -7.58
C LEU A 131 -10.42 -1.38 -7.04
N ALA A 132 -10.25 -1.44 -5.71
CA ALA A 132 -9.08 -2.05 -5.11
C ALA A 132 -8.97 -3.55 -5.46
N SER A 133 -10.09 -4.29 -5.46
CA SER A 133 -10.11 -5.68 -5.91
C SER A 133 -9.73 -5.83 -7.38
N MET A 134 -10.27 -4.98 -8.26
CA MET A 134 -9.92 -4.97 -9.68
C MET A 134 -8.43 -4.68 -9.89
N VAL A 135 -7.88 -3.69 -9.18
CA VAL A 135 -6.47 -3.33 -9.25
C VAL A 135 -5.56 -4.45 -8.76
N ASN A 136 -5.93 -5.14 -7.67
CA ASN A 136 -5.16 -6.28 -7.17
C ASN A 136 -5.14 -7.43 -8.18
N GLU A 137 -6.25 -7.66 -8.88
CA GLU A 137 -6.33 -8.65 -9.95
C GLU A 137 -5.41 -8.30 -11.13
N GLU A 138 -5.42 -7.02 -11.53
CA GLU A 138 -4.54 -6.52 -12.58
C GLU A 138 -3.06 -6.60 -12.18
N LEU A 139 -2.73 -6.28 -10.93
CA LEU A 139 -1.38 -6.42 -10.37
C LEU A 139 -0.90 -7.87 -10.45
N ARG A 140 -1.72 -8.80 -9.95
CA ARG A 140 -1.42 -10.24 -9.97
C ARG A 140 -1.17 -10.73 -11.38
N THR A 141 -2.14 -10.51 -12.28
CA THR A 141 -2.05 -10.95 -13.68
C THR A 141 -0.84 -10.36 -14.39
N MET A 142 -0.58 -9.07 -14.23
CA MET A 142 0.57 -8.40 -14.84
C MET A 142 1.90 -8.94 -14.31
N VAL A 143 2.02 -9.17 -13.00
CA VAL A 143 3.23 -9.73 -12.39
C VAL A 143 3.48 -11.16 -12.88
N GLU A 144 2.44 -12.00 -12.93
CA GLU A 144 2.54 -13.37 -13.45
C GLU A 144 2.94 -13.42 -14.94
N GLN A 145 2.47 -12.45 -15.74
CA GLN A 145 2.88 -12.32 -17.14
C GLN A 145 4.35 -11.92 -17.24
N LEU A 146 4.77 -10.86 -16.53
CA LEU A 146 6.15 -10.38 -16.54
C LEU A 146 7.13 -11.42 -15.97
N GLN A 147 6.75 -12.17 -14.94
CA GLN A 147 7.59 -13.24 -14.38
C GLN A 147 7.87 -14.35 -15.42
N ARG A 148 6.94 -14.62 -16.33
CA ARG A 148 7.16 -15.59 -17.43
C ARG A 148 8.11 -15.08 -18.50
N GLU A 149 8.26 -13.76 -18.63
CA GLU A 149 9.16 -13.11 -19.59
C GLU A 149 10.61 -12.99 -19.06
N ILE A 150 10.85 -13.25 -17.77
CA ILE A 150 12.16 -13.11 -17.14
C ILE A 150 12.73 -14.47 -16.72
N SER A 151 14.07 -14.57 -16.70
CA SER A 151 14.80 -15.76 -16.26
C SER A 151 16.13 -15.37 -15.62
N GLY A 152 16.82 -16.35 -15.02
CA GLY A 152 18.17 -16.16 -14.48
C GLY A 152 18.18 -15.50 -13.11
N ASN A 153 18.79 -14.32 -13.01
CA ASN A 153 19.10 -13.67 -11.74
C ASN A 153 17.95 -12.83 -11.15
N ILE A 154 16.76 -12.83 -11.74
CA ILE A 154 15.61 -12.04 -11.27
C ILE A 154 14.47 -12.95 -10.83
N GLN A 155 13.87 -12.64 -9.69
CA GLN A 155 12.58 -13.18 -9.27
C GLN A 155 11.60 -12.01 -9.06
N LEU A 156 10.45 -12.07 -9.71
CA LEU A 156 9.33 -11.17 -9.54
C LEU A 156 8.14 -11.96 -8.99
N ARG A 157 7.57 -11.51 -7.87
CA ARG A 157 6.42 -12.14 -7.23
C ARG A 157 5.32 -11.14 -6.93
N TYR A 158 4.09 -11.61 -7.05
CA TYR A 158 2.94 -10.94 -6.48
C TYR A 158 2.67 -11.53 -5.10
N SER A 159 2.28 -10.67 -4.16
CA SER A 159 1.89 -11.05 -2.80
C SER A 159 0.54 -10.42 -2.46
N ASP A 160 -0.41 -11.23 -2.00
CA ASP A 160 -1.69 -10.78 -1.48
C ASP A 160 -1.66 -10.52 0.03
N ALA A 161 -0.50 -10.63 0.69
CA ALA A 161 -0.37 -10.51 2.14
C ALA A 161 -1.01 -9.24 2.73
N LEU A 162 -0.85 -8.08 2.06
CA LEU A 162 -1.50 -6.85 2.51
C LEU A 162 -3.01 -6.82 2.19
N ALA A 163 -3.42 -7.49 1.11
CA ALA A 163 -4.83 -7.60 0.70
C ALA A 163 -5.63 -8.56 1.59
N THR A 164 -4.97 -9.42 2.37
CA THR A 164 -5.58 -10.36 3.31
C THR A 164 -5.39 -9.95 4.78
N ALA A 165 -4.50 -9.00 5.07
CA ALA A 165 -4.30 -8.46 6.42
C ALA A 165 -5.57 -7.82 7.00
N ASP A 166 -5.83 -8.06 8.28
CA ASP A 166 -7.01 -7.57 8.99
C ASP A 166 -6.73 -6.23 9.71
N LEU A 167 -7.28 -5.15 9.16
CA LEU A 167 -7.28 -3.81 9.74
C LEU A 167 -8.67 -3.38 10.24
N SER A 168 -9.53 -4.33 10.62
CA SER A 168 -10.93 -4.05 11.00
C SER A 168 -11.14 -3.46 12.39
N ARG A 169 -10.07 -3.28 13.15
CA ARG A 169 -10.08 -2.78 14.53
C ARG A 169 -9.66 -1.31 14.58
N ALA A 170 -10.33 -0.51 15.41
CA ALA A 170 -10.09 0.94 15.49
C ALA A 170 -8.67 1.28 15.95
N GLU A 171 -8.12 0.52 16.90
CA GLU A 171 -6.77 0.68 17.43
C GLU A 171 -5.66 0.41 16.42
N LEU A 172 -5.97 -0.22 15.28
CA LEU A 172 -5.04 -0.41 14.17
C LEU A 172 -4.94 0.83 13.27
N LEU A 173 -5.76 1.86 13.52
CA LEU A 173 -5.77 3.13 12.81
C LEU A 173 -5.19 4.25 13.68
N HIS A 174 -4.56 5.21 13.04
CA HIS A 174 -3.79 6.25 13.71
C HIS A 174 -4.71 7.14 14.57
N PRO A 175 -4.36 7.42 15.84
CA PRO A 175 -5.27 8.07 16.79
C PRO A 175 -5.59 9.54 16.48
N ILE A 176 -4.88 10.16 15.52
CA ILE A 176 -5.09 11.55 15.12
C ILE A 176 -6.05 11.64 13.93
N ASP A 177 -5.86 10.83 12.88
CA ASP A 177 -6.58 10.96 11.61
C ASP A 177 -7.51 9.78 11.30
N GLY A 178 -7.40 8.68 12.05
CA GLY A 178 -8.16 7.45 11.83
C GLY A 178 -7.97 6.84 10.44
N TRP A 179 -6.91 7.20 9.72
CA TRP A 179 -6.67 6.85 8.32
C TRP A 179 -5.38 6.06 8.18
N HIS A 180 -4.25 6.61 8.60
CA HIS A 180 -3.00 5.89 8.51
C HIS A 180 -3.03 4.69 9.48
N ALA A 181 -2.21 3.67 9.21
CA ALA A 181 -2.06 2.61 10.18
C ALA A 181 -1.44 3.19 11.47
N SER A 182 -1.90 2.72 12.63
CA SER A 182 -1.19 2.95 13.89
C SER A 182 0.12 2.16 13.91
N VAL A 183 0.88 2.26 15.01
CA VAL A 183 2.05 1.39 15.21
C VAL A 183 1.64 -0.09 15.18
N GLU A 184 0.55 -0.42 15.86
CA GLU A 184 -0.03 -1.76 15.88
C GLU A 184 -0.54 -2.18 14.50
N GLY A 185 -1.18 -1.27 13.75
CA GLY A 185 -1.58 -1.52 12.38
C GLY A 185 -0.39 -1.80 11.45
N HIS A 186 0.72 -1.07 11.63
CA HIS A 186 1.96 -1.33 10.91
C HIS A 186 2.57 -2.69 11.27
N ASN A 187 2.51 -3.10 12.53
CA ASN A 187 2.98 -4.43 12.94
C ASN A 187 2.20 -5.55 12.25
N VAL A 188 0.87 -5.45 12.18
CA VAL A 188 0.01 -6.42 11.47
C VAL A 188 0.40 -6.52 9.99
N LEU A 189 0.56 -5.37 9.32
CA LEU A 189 0.96 -5.35 7.91
C LEU A 189 2.38 -5.89 7.69
N ALA A 190 3.31 -5.58 8.59
CA ALA A 190 4.69 -6.05 8.51
C ALA A 190 4.78 -7.57 8.74
N GLU A 191 4.04 -8.11 9.70
CA GLU A 191 3.98 -9.55 9.96
C GLU A 191 3.40 -10.31 8.76
N ALA A 192 2.30 -9.81 8.19
CA ALA A 192 1.71 -10.38 6.97
C ALA A 192 2.71 -10.36 5.81
N ALA A 193 3.31 -9.19 5.54
CA ALA A 193 4.29 -9.04 4.47
C ALA A 193 5.50 -9.96 4.65
N PHE A 194 6.08 -10.00 5.86
CA PHE A 194 7.26 -10.79 6.16
C PHE A 194 7.01 -12.30 6.04
N SER A 195 5.82 -12.76 6.43
CA SER A 195 5.44 -14.17 6.35
C SER A 195 5.43 -14.68 4.90
N ASP A 196 5.16 -13.80 3.93
CA ASP A 196 5.11 -14.15 2.50
C ASP A 196 6.47 -13.98 1.77
N LEU A 197 7.52 -13.54 2.47
CA LEU A 197 8.84 -13.33 1.86
C LEU A 197 9.70 -14.60 1.74
N GLU A 198 9.28 -15.73 2.30
CA GLU A 198 10.12 -16.93 2.42
C GLU A 198 10.78 -17.35 1.10
N LEU A 199 9.99 -17.48 0.03
CA LEU A 199 10.49 -17.89 -1.28
C LEU A 199 11.40 -16.84 -1.95
N SER A 200 11.23 -15.56 -1.62
CA SER A 200 12.13 -14.51 -2.09
C SER A 200 13.43 -14.48 -1.32
N LEU A 201 13.40 -14.72 -0.02
CA LEU A 201 14.61 -14.85 0.79
C LEU A 201 15.42 -16.09 0.39
N GLU A 202 14.75 -17.22 0.15
CA GLU A 202 15.41 -18.43 -0.36
C GLU A 202 16.05 -18.20 -1.73
N PHE A 203 15.35 -17.52 -2.65
CA PHE A 203 15.91 -17.14 -3.93
C PHE A 203 17.20 -16.31 -3.78
N LEU A 204 17.24 -15.41 -2.79
CA LEU A 204 18.44 -14.62 -2.46
C LEU A 204 19.52 -15.39 -1.69
N GLY A 205 19.29 -16.66 -1.36
CA GLY A 205 20.21 -17.48 -0.56
C GLY A 205 20.19 -17.14 0.94
N ILE A 206 19.20 -16.37 1.39
CA ILE A 206 18.99 -16.00 2.79
C ILE A 206 18.13 -17.10 3.42
N LYS A 207 18.78 -18.09 4.05
CA LYS A 207 18.08 -19.15 4.76
C LYS A 207 17.54 -18.62 6.10
N ARG A 208 16.28 -18.92 6.43
CA ARG A 208 15.81 -18.81 7.81
C ARG A 208 16.68 -19.73 8.70
N PRO A 209 17.16 -19.27 9.86
CA PRO A 209 17.74 -20.18 10.84
C PRO A 209 16.70 -21.26 11.17
N ARG A 210 17.05 -22.54 10.99
CA ARG A 210 16.20 -23.64 11.46
C ARG A 210 15.99 -23.45 12.97
N GLY A 211 14.74 -23.26 13.40
CA GLY A 211 14.39 -23.08 14.82
C GLY A 211 14.21 -21.64 15.29
N ALA A 212 14.16 -20.64 14.41
CA ALA A 212 13.68 -19.31 14.81
C ALA A 212 12.20 -19.41 15.22
N VAL A 213 11.95 -19.38 16.53
CA VAL A 213 10.61 -19.19 17.11
C VAL A 213 10.00 -17.94 16.47
N PRO A 214 8.72 -17.94 16.04
CA PRO A 214 8.07 -16.69 15.65
C PRO A 214 8.30 -15.67 16.75
N ASN A 215 8.70 -14.44 16.38
CA ASN A 215 8.95 -13.39 17.35
C ASN A 215 7.81 -13.40 18.37
N PRO A 216 8.09 -13.42 19.69
CA PRO A 216 7.03 -13.20 20.66
C PRO A 216 6.33 -11.89 20.27
N PRO A 217 4.99 -11.80 20.47
CA PRO A 217 4.27 -10.57 20.20
C PRO A 217 5.06 -9.42 20.82
N LEU A 218 5.29 -8.35 20.05
CA LEU A 218 5.99 -7.15 20.51
C LEU A 218 5.36 -6.69 21.83
N GLU A 219 5.92 -7.13 22.95
CA GLU A 219 5.47 -6.73 24.27
C GLU A 219 5.69 -5.22 24.37
N ARG A 220 4.62 -4.52 24.79
CA ARG A 220 4.55 -3.07 24.88
C ARG A 220 5.78 -2.53 25.59
N LEU A 221 6.69 -1.91 24.83
CA LEU A 221 7.56 -0.86 25.34
C LEU A 221 6.65 0.31 25.74
N THR A 222 6.12 0.24 26.96
CA THR A 222 5.54 1.37 27.66
C THR A 222 6.65 2.36 27.99
N ARG A 223 7.07 3.14 26.98
CA ARG A 223 7.84 4.37 27.21
C ARG A 223 6.90 5.56 27.06
N ASP A 224 6.53 6.06 28.24
CA ASP A 224 6.16 7.44 28.57
C ASP A 224 5.58 8.30 27.42
N ARG A 225 4.25 8.43 27.42
CA ARG A 225 3.45 9.26 26.51
C ARG A 225 3.59 10.77 26.79
N ARG A 226 4.81 11.33 26.77
CA ARG A 226 5.00 12.78 26.99
C ARG A 226 5.95 13.53 26.06
N SER A 227 6.57 12.94 25.03
CA SER A 227 7.53 13.73 24.21
C SER A 227 7.44 13.67 22.67
N LEU A 228 6.45 13.01 22.06
CA LEU A 228 6.36 12.96 20.58
C LEU A 228 5.37 13.97 19.95
N ALA A 229 4.95 15.00 20.69
CA ALA A 229 4.03 16.01 20.19
C ALA A 229 4.65 17.03 19.19
N ASN A 230 5.94 16.95 18.89
CA ASN A 230 6.64 18.01 18.15
C ASN A 230 7.45 17.54 16.94
N GLU A 231 6.93 16.63 16.12
CA GLU A 231 7.39 16.51 14.73
C GLU A 231 6.19 16.26 13.80
N ILE A 232 5.39 17.31 13.62
CA ILE A 232 4.41 17.39 12.53
C ILE A 232 5.21 17.66 11.24
N PRO A 233 5.19 16.78 10.23
CA PRO A 233 5.49 17.22 8.88
C PRO A 233 4.37 18.17 8.48
N GLN A 234 4.67 19.47 8.40
CA GLN A 234 3.79 20.47 7.81
C GLN A 234 3.25 19.94 6.47
N PRO A 235 1.97 20.19 6.13
CA PRO A 235 1.41 19.72 4.88
C PRO A 235 2.25 20.29 3.74
N ILE A 236 3.00 19.40 3.07
CA ILE A 236 3.63 19.73 1.81
C ILE A 236 2.48 20.14 0.90
N THR A 237 2.42 21.43 0.57
CA THR A 237 1.67 21.94 -0.57
C THR A 237 2.16 21.20 -1.81
N ARG A 238 1.56 20.05 -2.09
CA ARG A 238 1.92 19.22 -3.24
C ARG A 238 1.35 19.90 -4.48
N ASN A 239 2.28 20.34 -5.32
CA ASN A 239 2.02 20.71 -6.70
C ASN A 239 1.22 19.57 -7.38
N ARG A 240 0.06 19.92 -7.95
CA ARG A 240 -1.07 19.02 -8.27
C ARG A 240 -0.88 18.16 -9.53
N ASP A 241 0.30 18.12 -10.12
CA ASP A 241 0.54 17.46 -11.42
C ASP A 241 1.25 16.09 -11.34
N SER A 242 1.43 15.52 -10.15
CA SER A 242 2.25 14.31 -9.99
C SER A 242 1.45 13.01 -9.75
N ARG A 243 0.34 12.75 -10.45
CA ARG A 243 -0.22 11.39 -10.57
C ARG A 243 0.03 10.91 -12.01
N LEU A 244 0.81 9.83 -12.11
CA LEU A 244 1.26 9.09 -13.31
C LEU A 244 0.87 9.74 -14.65
N ARG A 245 1.75 10.60 -15.17
CA ARG A 245 2.07 10.61 -16.60
C ARG A 245 3.13 9.54 -16.85
#